data_AF-A0A7K9P3M8-F1
#
_entry.id   AF-A0A7K9P3M8-F1
#
_cell.length_a   1.000
_cell.length_b   1.000
_cell.length_c   1.000
_cell.angle_alpha   90.00
_cell.angle_beta   90.00
_cell.angle_gamma   90.00
#
_symmetry.space_group_name_H-M   'P 1'
#
loop_
_entity.id
_entity.type
_entity.pdbx_description
1 polymer ?
#
loop_
_entity_poly.entity_id
_entity_poly.type
_entity_poly.pdbx_seq_one_letter_code
_entity_poly.pdbx_strand_id
1 'polypeptide(L)'
;LLLAVSYELSEAELAALKFLSWEHVPRRRLEAARSPHDLFGALLEKGVLEAGNLAFLRELLYRIGRIDLLVALLGSSREQVERELRAPGGARVPPLRYLLFQLSEDVTEKELMSFKVLLVKELPKSKLTRETTMLDILTEMEKKGLLGKDNLSMLKSLCEKINISLWNRIEDGLNLFGQEEMLITEEERGSTGGSGGHLVSSVAPYLPGNFNDSSQLLEAYKMTSRPCGVCLILNNHNFAKAREGVLEHKHMKDRNGTDVDAAALRNVFSKLHFRVEEYRDLTAEEIRKTVNMFQSEDHKDKDCFVCCILSHGKKGIIYGVDGQEVPIRELTTSFTVQNCNSLAGKPKVFFIQACQGDSFHKGVTIETDSGEQDASVEQDARFQLDCIPAEADFLLGMATLQDYVSYRSPREGTWYIQALCRHLEYSCPRGEDVLTILTAVNEEVSRKSCERDAKKQMPQPSFTLRKRLIFPVN
;
A
#
# COMPACT_ATOMS: atom_id res chain seq x y z
N LEU A 1 2.82 -13.51 -33.10
CA LEU A 1 2.68 -13.12 -31.68
C LEU A 1 3.70 -13.84 -30.79
N LEU A 2 3.45 -15.09 -30.33
CA LEU A 2 4.34 -15.79 -29.38
C LEU A 2 5.82 -15.79 -29.78
N LEU A 3 6.12 -16.00 -31.07
CA LEU A 3 7.49 -15.94 -31.61
C LEU A 3 8.16 -14.56 -31.39
N ALA A 4 7.43 -13.46 -31.55
CA ALA A 4 7.95 -12.11 -31.30
C ALA A 4 8.20 -11.89 -29.81
N VAL A 5 7.25 -12.28 -28.95
CA VAL A 5 7.44 -12.27 -27.49
C VAL A 5 8.68 -13.07 -27.09
N SER A 6 8.95 -14.21 -27.73
CA SER A 6 10.12 -15.04 -27.42
C SER A 6 11.47 -14.51 -27.90
N TYR A 7 11.52 -13.54 -28.82
CA TYR A 7 12.77 -12.87 -29.21
C TYR A 7 13.14 -11.73 -28.27
N GLU A 8 12.16 -11.11 -27.61
CA GLU A 8 12.36 -9.98 -26.69
C GLU A 8 12.70 -10.41 -25.25
N LEU A 9 12.78 -11.72 -24.96
CA LEU A 9 12.96 -12.28 -23.61
C LEU A 9 14.35 -12.93 -23.46
N SER A 10 15.03 -12.61 -22.37
CA SER A 10 16.36 -13.12 -22.01
C SER A 10 16.33 -14.50 -21.33
N GLU A 11 17.51 -15.12 -21.17
CA GLU A 11 17.67 -16.38 -20.41
C GLU A 11 17.27 -16.26 -18.92
N ALA A 12 17.44 -15.08 -18.31
CA ALA A 12 17.01 -14.84 -16.93
C ALA A 12 15.47 -14.81 -16.84
N GLU A 13 14.81 -14.12 -17.77
CA GLU A 13 13.36 -14.11 -17.86
C GLU A 13 12.81 -15.49 -18.23
N LEU A 14 13.52 -16.27 -19.07
CA LEU A 14 13.18 -17.66 -19.33
C LEU A 14 13.21 -18.52 -18.05
N ALA A 15 14.19 -18.32 -17.16
CA ALA A 15 14.24 -19.00 -15.87
C ALA A 15 13.06 -18.59 -14.97
N ALA A 16 12.75 -17.29 -14.88
CA ALA A 16 11.58 -16.79 -14.16
C ALA A 16 10.25 -17.38 -14.71
N LEU A 17 10.06 -17.36 -16.02
CA LEU A 17 8.86 -17.89 -16.68
C LEU A 17 8.72 -19.41 -16.48
N LYS A 18 9.82 -20.17 -16.50
CA LYS A 18 9.83 -21.61 -16.17
C LYS A 18 9.40 -21.85 -14.72
N PHE A 19 9.86 -21.04 -13.78
CA PHE A 19 9.50 -21.14 -12.37
C PHE A 19 8.02 -20.78 -12.14
N LEU A 20 7.53 -19.68 -12.69
CA LEU A 20 6.13 -19.27 -12.58
C LEU A 20 5.16 -20.27 -13.24
N SER A 21 5.59 -20.97 -14.30
CA SER A 21 4.79 -21.98 -15.04
C SER A 21 4.80 -23.39 -14.42
N TRP A 22 5.43 -23.58 -13.27
CA TRP A 22 5.84 -24.90 -12.75
C TRP A 22 4.72 -25.88 -12.40
N GLU A 23 3.55 -25.39 -11.97
CA GLU A 23 2.37 -26.24 -11.70
C GLU A 23 1.55 -26.54 -12.97
N HIS A 24 1.80 -25.82 -14.07
CA HIS A 24 1.07 -25.96 -15.35
C HIS A 24 1.77 -26.84 -16.39
N VAL A 25 3.09 -27.01 -16.30
CA VAL A 25 3.89 -27.79 -17.25
C VAL A 25 4.77 -28.80 -16.50
N PRO A 26 4.77 -30.10 -16.87
CA PRO A 26 5.59 -31.09 -16.19
C PRO A 26 7.08 -30.72 -16.17
N ARG A 27 7.73 -30.78 -15.00
CA ARG A 27 9.15 -30.40 -14.76
C ARG A 27 10.11 -30.82 -15.89
N ARG A 28 10.00 -32.05 -16.41
CA ARG A 28 10.84 -32.56 -17.52
C ARG A 28 10.74 -31.76 -18.83
N ARG A 29 9.61 -31.12 -19.12
CA ARG A 29 9.44 -30.23 -20.29
C ARG A 29 9.98 -28.83 -20.02
N LEU A 30 9.83 -28.32 -18.79
CA LEU A 30 10.42 -27.05 -18.36
C LEU A 30 11.96 -27.09 -18.36
N GLU A 31 12.55 -28.20 -17.90
CA GLU A 31 14.00 -28.44 -17.95
C GLU A 31 14.52 -28.72 -19.38
N ALA A 32 13.64 -29.15 -20.30
CA ALA A 32 14.00 -29.39 -21.71
C ALA A 32 13.89 -28.14 -22.60
N ALA A 33 13.04 -27.16 -22.25
CA ALA A 33 12.89 -25.90 -22.97
C ALA A 33 14.19 -25.09 -22.91
N ARG A 34 14.77 -24.74 -24.06
CA ARG A 34 16.02 -23.98 -24.17
C ARG A 34 15.81 -22.53 -24.62
N SER A 35 14.58 -22.18 -24.99
CA SER A 35 14.17 -20.83 -25.37
C SER A 35 12.78 -20.52 -24.81
N PRO A 36 12.36 -19.24 -24.75
CA PRO A 36 10.98 -18.88 -24.42
C PRO A 36 9.98 -19.44 -25.44
N HIS A 37 10.39 -19.63 -26.69
CA HIS A 37 9.59 -20.28 -27.72
C HIS A 37 9.25 -21.74 -27.34
N ASP A 38 10.22 -22.52 -26.86
CA ASP A 38 9.99 -23.90 -26.43
C ASP A 38 9.05 -23.97 -25.22
N LEU A 39 9.15 -23.00 -24.30
CA LEU A 39 8.27 -22.87 -23.15
C LEU A 39 6.83 -22.55 -23.58
N PHE A 40 6.63 -21.60 -24.49
CA PHE A 40 5.32 -21.28 -25.05
C PHE A 40 4.74 -22.47 -25.84
N GLY A 41 5.57 -23.23 -26.57
CA GLY A 41 5.19 -24.49 -27.19
C GLY A 41 4.69 -25.53 -26.18
N ALA A 42 5.42 -25.73 -25.07
CA ALA A 42 5.02 -26.64 -24.01
C ALA A 42 3.73 -26.20 -23.28
N LEU A 43 3.45 -24.89 -23.19
CA LEU A 43 2.23 -24.33 -22.63
C LEU A 43 1.02 -24.46 -23.59
N LEU A 44 1.23 -24.35 -24.90
CA LEU A 44 0.23 -24.66 -25.93
C LEU A 44 -0.11 -26.16 -25.94
N GLU A 45 0.89 -27.05 -25.89
CA GLU A 45 0.71 -28.51 -25.77
C GLU A 45 -0.07 -28.96 -24.51
N LYS A 46 -0.20 -28.06 -23.53
CA LYS A 46 -0.93 -28.30 -22.28
C LYS A 46 -2.31 -27.64 -22.23
N GLY A 47 -2.72 -26.88 -23.26
CA GLY A 47 -3.95 -26.07 -23.23
C GLY A 47 -3.91 -24.94 -22.19
N VAL A 48 -2.72 -24.56 -21.73
CA VAL A 48 -2.53 -23.51 -20.71
C VAL A 48 -2.56 -22.14 -21.39
N LEU A 49 -1.97 -22.07 -22.58
CA LEU A 49 -2.16 -21.01 -23.57
C LEU A 49 -3.01 -21.55 -24.73
N GLU A 50 -3.86 -20.70 -25.29
CA GLU A 50 -4.64 -21.00 -26.49
C GLU A 50 -4.63 -19.80 -27.44
N ALA A 51 -4.90 -20.01 -28.74
CA ALA A 51 -4.87 -18.92 -29.73
C ALA A 51 -5.86 -17.78 -29.44
N GLY A 52 -6.96 -18.05 -28.72
CA GLY A 52 -7.92 -17.06 -28.23
C GLY A 52 -7.78 -16.69 -26.75
N ASN A 53 -6.98 -17.44 -25.96
CA ASN A 53 -6.82 -17.22 -24.52
C ASN A 53 -5.34 -17.07 -24.15
N LEU A 54 -4.93 -15.80 -24.05
CA LEU A 54 -3.57 -15.39 -23.68
C LEU A 54 -3.49 -14.84 -22.25
N ALA A 55 -4.53 -15.02 -21.42
CA ALA A 55 -4.58 -14.47 -20.06
C ALA A 55 -3.40 -14.93 -19.20
N PHE A 56 -2.96 -16.19 -19.33
CA PHE A 56 -1.77 -16.67 -18.61
C PHE A 56 -0.47 -16.05 -19.12
N LEU A 57 -0.35 -15.74 -20.42
CA LEU A 57 0.81 -15.01 -20.94
C LEU A 57 0.82 -13.56 -20.44
N ARG A 58 -0.37 -12.92 -20.34
CA ARG A 58 -0.52 -11.60 -19.74
C ARG A 58 -0.11 -11.60 -18.26
N GLU A 59 -0.58 -12.57 -17.50
CA GLU A 59 -0.12 -12.76 -16.12
C GLU A 59 1.40 -12.96 -16.06
N LEU A 60 1.96 -13.91 -16.81
CA LEU A 60 3.39 -14.22 -16.79
C LEU A 60 4.25 -12.97 -17.08
N LEU A 61 3.94 -12.23 -18.15
CA LEU A 61 4.67 -11.01 -18.53
C LEU A 61 4.47 -9.88 -17.51
N TYR A 62 3.27 -9.73 -16.93
CA TYR A 62 3.02 -8.79 -15.82
C TYR A 62 3.85 -9.13 -14.59
N ARG A 63 3.89 -10.42 -14.20
CA ARG A 63 4.58 -10.92 -13.01
C ARG A 63 6.11 -10.74 -13.11
N ILE A 64 6.70 -10.82 -14.32
CA ILE A 64 8.12 -10.51 -14.58
C ILE A 64 8.38 -9.03 -14.96
N GLY A 65 7.37 -8.15 -14.87
CA GLY A 65 7.53 -6.71 -15.12
C GLY A 65 7.65 -6.26 -16.58
N ARG A 66 7.46 -7.15 -17.57
CA ARG A 66 7.53 -6.84 -19.02
C ARG A 66 6.25 -6.21 -19.55
N ILE A 67 5.90 -5.07 -18.98
CA ILE A 67 4.73 -4.25 -19.34
C ILE A 67 4.85 -3.67 -20.76
N ASP A 68 6.08 -3.46 -21.24
CA ASP A 68 6.39 -3.13 -22.63
C ASP A 68 5.82 -4.16 -23.61
N LEU A 69 6.01 -5.46 -23.34
CA LEU A 69 5.49 -6.55 -24.18
C LEU A 69 3.97 -6.72 -24.04
N LEU A 70 3.40 -6.44 -22.87
CA LEU A 70 1.94 -6.41 -22.67
C LEU A 70 1.26 -5.37 -23.56
N VAL A 71 1.80 -4.15 -23.60
CA VAL A 71 1.22 -3.06 -24.38
C VAL A 71 1.53 -3.24 -25.87
N ALA A 72 2.80 -3.47 -26.24
CA ALA A 72 3.23 -3.47 -27.63
C ALA A 72 2.79 -4.72 -28.43
N LEU A 73 2.72 -5.90 -27.79
CA LEU A 73 2.43 -7.17 -28.49
C LEU A 73 1.08 -7.78 -28.12
N LEU A 74 0.56 -7.51 -26.93
CA LEU A 74 -0.71 -8.06 -26.43
C LEU A 74 -1.83 -7.01 -26.32
N GLY A 75 -1.57 -5.75 -26.66
CA GLY A 75 -2.54 -4.65 -26.66
C GLY A 75 -3.25 -4.44 -25.31
N SER A 76 -2.66 -4.89 -24.21
CA SER A 76 -3.30 -5.00 -22.90
C SER A 76 -2.59 -4.09 -21.90
N SER A 77 -3.33 -3.19 -21.25
CA SER A 77 -2.74 -2.27 -20.28
C SER A 77 -2.44 -2.95 -18.94
N ARG A 78 -1.56 -2.34 -18.14
CA ARG A 78 -1.24 -2.81 -16.78
C ARG A 78 -2.51 -2.91 -15.92
N GLU A 79 -3.36 -1.89 -15.99
CA GLU A 79 -4.61 -1.74 -15.25
C GLU A 79 -5.70 -2.71 -15.74
N GLN A 80 -5.57 -3.23 -16.97
CA GLN A 80 -6.39 -4.35 -17.43
C GLN A 80 -5.94 -5.66 -16.79
N VAL A 81 -4.64 -5.98 -16.82
CA VAL A 81 -4.14 -7.22 -16.21
C VAL A 81 -4.34 -7.22 -14.70
N GLU A 82 -4.16 -6.08 -14.02
CA GLU A 82 -4.48 -5.94 -12.59
C GLU A 82 -5.97 -6.15 -12.27
N ARG A 83 -6.90 -5.87 -13.20
CA ARG A 83 -8.34 -6.19 -13.02
C ARG A 83 -8.63 -7.66 -13.33
N GLU A 84 -8.01 -8.23 -14.36
CA GLU A 84 -8.13 -9.65 -14.68
C GLU A 84 -7.61 -10.52 -13.51
N LEU A 85 -6.50 -10.16 -12.88
CA LEU A 85 -5.93 -10.88 -11.74
C LEU A 85 -6.73 -10.75 -10.43
N ARG A 86 -7.59 -9.72 -10.29
CA ARG A 86 -8.49 -9.54 -9.13
C ARG A 86 -9.84 -10.27 -9.30
N ALA A 87 -10.11 -10.86 -10.47
CA ALA A 87 -11.31 -11.67 -10.67
C ALA A 87 -11.09 -13.10 -10.12
N PRO A 88 -12.12 -13.75 -9.53
CA PRO A 88 -12.02 -15.14 -9.10
C PRO A 88 -11.54 -16.07 -10.23
N GLY A 89 -10.47 -16.83 -9.98
CA GLY A 89 -9.82 -17.70 -10.96
C GLY A 89 -9.00 -16.97 -12.05
N GLY A 90 -8.86 -15.65 -11.99
CA GLY A 90 -8.10 -14.85 -12.95
C GLY A 90 -6.58 -14.95 -12.78
N ALA A 91 -6.10 -15.06 -11.54
CA ALA A 91 -4.72 -15.43 -11.25
C ALA A 91 -4.54 -16.96 -11.39
N ARG A 92 -3.60 -17.37 -12.24
CA ARG A 92 -3.27 -18.79 -12.53
C ARG A 92 -1.88 -19.16 -12.03
N VAL A 93 -0.97 -18.20 -11.83
CA VAL A 93 0.30 -18.44 -11.11
C VAL A 93 -0.01 -18.68 -9.62
N PRO A 94 0.43 -19.80 -9.01
CA PRO A 94 0.19 -20.08 -7.59
C PRO A 94 0.75 -18.95 -6.69
N PRO A 95 0.04 -18.50 -5.65
CA PRO A 95 0.47 -17.33 -4.87
C PRO A 95 1.86 -17.48 -4.23
N LEU A 96 2.13 -18.63 -3.59
CA LEU A 96 3.47 -18.97 -3.07
C LEU A 96 4.55 -18.96 -4.16
N ARG A 97 4.21 -19.33 -5.41
CA ARG A 97 5.18 -19.33 -6.52
C ARG A 97 5.57 -17.91 -6.92
N TYR A 98 4.63 -16.98 -6.96
CA TYR A 98 4.94 -15.56 -7.20
C TYR A 98 5.73 -14.95 -6.04
N LEU A 99 5.35 -15.25 -4.80
CA LEU A 99 6.01 -14.78 -3.59
C LEU A 99 7.49 -15.21 -3.52
N LEU A 100 7.78 -16.46 -3.89
CA LEU A 100 9.15 -16.99 -3.99
C LEU A 100 9.93 -16.38 -5.17
N PHE A 101 9.26 -15.98 -6.25
CA PHE A 101 9.91 -15.25 -7.34
C PHE A 101 10.27 -13.81 -6.91
N GLN A 102 9.35 -13.09 -6.25
CA GLN A 102 9.65 -11.75 -5.69
C GLN A 102 10.86 -11.82 -4.74
N LEU A 103 10.86 -12.77 -3.81
CA LEU A 103 12.01 -13.04 -2.93
C LEU A 103 13.33 -13.21 -3.71
N SER A 104 13.30 -13.85 -4.89
CA SER A 104 14.52 -14.07 -5.68
C SER A 104 15.06 -12.82 -6.38
N GLU A 105 14.21 -11.84 -6.67
CA GLU A 105 14.57 -10.53 -7.22
C GLU A 105 15.03 -9.55 -6.12
N ASP A 106 14.48 -9.67 -4.91
CA ASP A 106 14.77 -8.80 -3.77
C ASP A 106 16.05 -9.15 -3.00
N VAL A 107 16.60 -10.36 -3.18
CA VAL A 107 17.81 -10.83 -2.48
C VAL A 107 19.08 -10.24 -3.10
N THR A 108 19.83 -9.46 -2.33
CA THR A 108 21.11 -8.88 -2.79
C THR A 108 22.19 -9.96 -2.96
N GLU A 109 23.24 -9.67 -3.75
CA GLU A 109 24.36 -10.61 -3.96
C GLU A 109 25.00 -11.07 -2.63
N LYS A 110 25.10 -10.19 -1.63
CA LYS A 110 25.65 -10.52 -0.30
C LYS A 110 24.77 -11.50 0.46
N GLU A 111 23.45 -11.33 0.39
CA GLU A 111 22.47 -12.24 0.99
C GLU A 111 22.45 -13.57 0.22
N LEU A 112 22.51 -13.55 -1.12
CA LEU A 112 22.64 -14.75 -1.96
C LEU A 112 23.89 -15.57 -1.61
N MET A 113 25.05 -14.94 -1.41
CA MET A 113 26.25 -15.62 -0.94
C MET A 113 26.07 -16.19 0.48
N SER A 114 25.28 -15.52 1.33
CA SER A 114 24.95 -16.00 2.69
C SER A 114 24.01 -17.22 2.65
N PHE A 115 22.98 -17.21 1.80
CA PHE A 115 22.14 -18.37 1.50
C PHE A 115 22.98 -19.54 1.00
N LYS A 116 23.90 -19.30 0.04
CA LYS A 116 24.81 -20.33 -0.48
C LYS A 116 25.65 -20.96 0.64
N VAL A 117 26.24 -20.16 1.52
CA VAL A 117 27.07 -20.64 2.64
C VAL A 117 26.25 -21.47 3.65
N LEU A 118 25.06 -21.02 4.03
CA LEU A 118 24.20 -21.75 4.98
C LEU A 118 23.67 -23.07 4.40
N LEU A 119 23.40 -23.13 3.09
CA LEU A 119 22.86 -24.31 2.42
C LEU A 119 23.90 -25.35 1.98
N VAL A 120 25.21 -25.14 2.20
CA VAL A 120 26.29 -26.10 1.83
C VAL A 120 26.10 -27.52 2.41
N LYS A 121 25.33 -27.65 3.50
CA LYS A 121 25.01 -28.95 4.13
C LYS A 121 23.79 -29.64 3.53
N GLU A 122 22.82 -28.87 3.04
CA GLU A 122 21.49 -29.35 2.62
C GLU A 122 21.41 -29.57 1.10
N LEU A 123 22.12 -28.74 0.32
CA LEU A 123 22.15 -28.78 -1.14
C LEU A 123 23.52 -29.24 -1.67
N PRO A 124 23.58 -29.90 -2.84
CA PRO A 124 24.85 -30.29 -3.46
C PRO A 124 25.73 -29.06 -3.78
N LYS A 125 27.03 -29.13 -3.51
CA LYS A 125 27.98 -28.04 -3.84
C LYS A 125 28.01 -27.68 -5.33
N SER A 126 27.70 -28.63 -6.22
CA SER A 126 27.52 -28.42 -7.67
C SER A 126 26.27 -27.60 -8.04
N LYS A 127 25.39 -27.32 -7.08
CA LYS A 127 24.19 -26.47 -7.18
C LYS A 127 24.31 -25.19 -6.36
N LEU A 128 25.51 -24.87 -5.86
CA LEU A 128 25.83 -23.68 -5.07
C LEU A 128 27.09 -23.01 -5.62
N THR A 129 27.13 -22.80 -6.95
CA THR A 129 28.27 -22.17 -7.65
C THR A 129 28.18 -20.64 -7.55
N ARG A 130 29.16 -19.92 -8.13
CA ARG A 130 29.06 -18.46 -8.25
C ARG A 130 27.89 -18.05 -9.13
N GLU A 131 27.70 -18.73 -10.26
CA GLU A 131 26.64 -18.47 -11.26
C GLU A 131 25.21 -18.79 -10.77
N THR A 132 25.05 -19.66 -9.77
CA THR A 132 23.72 -20.02 -9.23
C THR A 132 22.94 -18.79 -8.74
N THR A 133 21.73 -18.57 -9.26
CA THR A 133 20.83 -17.48 -8.83
C THR A 133 20.07 -17.83 -7.54
N MET A 134 19.36 -16.88 -6.94
CA MET A 134 18.46 -17.19 -5.82
C MET A 134 17.30 -18.10 -6.28
N LEU A 135 16.81 -17.91 -7.50
CA LEU A 135 15.75 -18.72 -8.11
C LEU A 135 16.17 -20.19 -8.29
N ASP A 136 17.43 -20.44 -8.67
CA ASP A 136 18.01 -21.80 -8.73
C ASP A 136 18.06 -22.46 -7.36
N ILE A 137 18.44 -21.71 -6.31
CA ILE A 137 18.50 -22.23 -4.93
C ILE A 137 17.10 -22.64 -4.46
N LEU A 138 16.10 -21.77 -4.60
CA LEU A 138 14.70 -22.08 -4.24
C LEU A 138 14.18 -23.29 -5.03
N THR A 139 14.53 -23.38 -6.32
CA THR A 139 14.19 -24.51 -7.20
C THR A 139 14.81 -25.82 -6.72
N GLU A 140 16.08 -25.84 -6.31
CA GLU A 140 16.74 -27.05 -5.81
C GLU A 140 16.32 -27.39 -4.35
N MET A 141 15.94 -26.40 -3.53
CA MET A 141 15.28 -26.64 -2.23
C MET A 141 13.94 -27.36 -2.42
N GLU A 142 13.11 -26.93 -3.37
CA GLU A 142 11.84 -27.60 -3.69
C GLU A 142 12.06 -29.02 -4.27
N LYS A 143 13.06 -29.21 -5.14
CA LYS A 143 13.45 -30.55 -5.63
C LYS A 143 13.90 -31.48 -4.50
N LYS A 144 14.38 -30.94 -3.38
CA LYS A 144 14.80 -31.67 -2.18
C LYS A 144 13.70 -31.83 -1.12
N GLY A 145 12.51 -31.23 -1.29
CA GLY A 145 11.45 -31.24 -0.29
C GLY A 145 11.71 -30.33 0.92
N LEU A 146 12.74 -29.48 0.85
CA LEU A 146 13.09 -28.49 1.87
C LEU A 146 12.20 -27.23 1.79
N LEU A 147 11.42 -27.13 0.72
CA LEU A 147 10.50 -26.04 0.41
C LEU A 147 9.25 -26.62 -0.26
N GLY A 148 8.06 -26.21 0.19
CA GLY A 148 6.77 -26.64 -0.35
C GLY A 148 5.62 -25.86 0.30
N LYS A 149 4.37 -26.08 -0.16
CA LYS A 149 3.19 -25.34 0.32
C LYS A 149 3.04 -25.45 1.85
N ASP A 150 3.21 -26.64 2.40
CA ASP A 150 3.11 -26.92 3.84
C ASP A 150 4.46 -26.87 4.58
N ASN A 151 5.57 -26.59 3.89
CA ASN A 151 6.92 -26.59 4.48
C ASN A 151 7.75 -25.40 4.01
N LEU A 152 7.70 -24.32 4.79
CA LEU A 152 8.55 -23.15 4.65
C LEU A 152 9.54 -23.00 5.82
N SER A 153 9.58 -23.97 6.74
CA SER A 153 10.35 -23.93 7.99
C SER A 153 11.84 -23.66 7.79
N MET A 154 12.46 -24.32 6.80
CA MET A 154 13.87 -24.10 6.47
C MET A 154 14.09 -22.69 5.91
N LEU A 155 13.22 -22.21 5.02
CA LEU A 155 13.32 -20.88 4.42
C LEU A 155 13.17 -19.78 5.49
N LYS A 156 12.19 -19.90 6.40
CA LYS A 156 12.06 -19.05 7.59
C LYS A 156 13.37 -18.98 8.36
N SER A 157 13.93 -20.14 8.71
CA SER A 157 15.18 -20.22 9.47
C SER A 157 16.42 -19.68 8.74
N LEU A 158 16.37 -19.48 7.41
CA LEU A 158 17.45 -18.90 6.62
C LEU A 158 17.27 -17.38 6.50
N CYS A 159 16.06 -16.93 6.17
CA CYS A 159 15.70 -15.52 6.18
C CYS A 159 15.93 -14.89 7.55
N GLU A 160 15.50 -15.52 8.65
CA GLU A 160 15.75 -15.05 10.03
C GLU A 160 17.25 -14.85 10.36
N LYS A 161 18.15 -15.63 9.75
CA LYS A 161 19.60 -15.55 9.96
C LYS A 161 20.33 -14.57 9.03
N ILE A 162 19.72 -14.23 7.90
CA ILE A 162 20.32 -13.39 6.85
C ILE A 162 19.72 -11.98 6.91
N ASN A 163 18.39 -11.89 6.82
CA ASN A 163 17.62 -10.66 6.83
C ASN A 163 16.15 -10.98 7.16
N ILE A 164 15.71 -10.68 8.38
CA ILE A 164 14.35 -10.95 8.88
C ILE A 164 13.26 -10.31 7.99
N SER A 165 13.54 -9.17 7.35
CA SER A 165 12.55 -8.53 6.47
C SER A 165 12.19 -9.36 5.23
N LEU A 166 13.08 -10.25 4.79
CA LEU A 166 12.78 -11.23 3.73
C LEU A 166 11.75 -12.27 4.19
N TRP A 167 11.77 -12.66 5.48
CA TRP A 167 10.76 -13.57 6.02
C TRP A 167 9.43 -12.87 6.23
N ASN A 168 9.42 -11.67 6.82
CA ASN A 168 8.18 -10.95 7.12
C ASN A 168 7.34 -10.79 5.84
N ARG A 169 7.96 -10.38 4.72
CA ARG A 169 7.29 -10.27 3.42
C ARG A 169 6.69 -11.58 2.90
N ILE A 170 7.26 -12.73 3.25
CA ILE A 170 6.70 -14.06 2.94
C ILE A 170 5.49 -14.34 3.85
N GLU A 171 5.61 -14.08 5.15
CA GLU A 171 4.55 -14.30 6.13
C GLU A 171 3.34 -13.38 5.87
N ASP A 172 3.56 -12.09 5.61
CA ASP A 172 2.54 -11.11 5.24
C ASP A 172 1.81 -11.51 3.94
N GLY A 173 2.56 -11.93 2.91
CA GLY A 173 2.00 -12.43 1.66
C GLY A 173 1.12 -13.68 1.86
N LEU A 174 1.58 -14.66 2.63
CA LEU A 174 0.81 -15.86 2.94
C LEU A 174 -0.43 -15.57 3.77
N ASN A 175 -0.36 -14.62 4.71
CA ASN A 175 -1.50 -14.19 5.51
C ASN A 175 -2.58 -13.48 4.66
N LEU A 176 -2.18 -12.77 3.60
CA LEU A 176 -3.10 -12.21 2.60
C LEU A 176 -3.81 -13.32 1.79
N PHE A 177 -3.07 -14.29 1.26
CA PHE A 177 -3.65 -15.37 0.44
C PHE A 177 -4.44 -16.40 1.25
N GLY A 178 -4.09 -16.65 2.53
CA GLY A 178 -4.81 -17.56 3.41
C GLY A 178 -6.25 -17.13 3.71
N GLN A 179 -6.59 -15.85 3.51
CA GLN A 179 -7.96 -15.35 3.62
C GLN A 179 -8.81 -15.66 2.37
N GLU A 180 -8.19 -15.87 1.21
CA GLU A 180 -8.89 -16.22 -0.05
C GLU A 180 -9.29 -17.71 -0.08
N GLU A 181 -8.40 -18.63 0.32
CA GLU A 181 -8.73 -20.07 0.39
C GLU A 181 -9.80 -20.39 1.45
N MET A 182 -9.90 -19.59 2.52
CA MET A 182 -10.92 -19.78 3.56
C MET A 182 -12.34 -19.42 3.09
N LEU A 183 -12.49 -18.59 2.05
CA LEU A 183 -13.80 -18.28 1.44
C LEU A 183 -14.30 -19.39 0.51
N ILE A 184 -13.40 -20.19 -0.07
CA ILE A 184 -13.75 -21.25 -1.04
C ILE A 184 -14.28 -22.51 -0.32
N THR A 185 -13.80 -22.77 0.91
CA THR A 185 -14.05 -24.06 1.60
C THR A 185 -15.42 -24.17 2.30
N GLU A 186 -16.18 -23.08 2.44
CA GLU A 186 -17.55 -23.13 3.00
C GLU A 186 -18.63 -23.44 1.95
N GLU A 187 -18.45 -23.12 0.66
CA GLU A 187 -19.46 -23.39 -0.38
C GLU A 187 -19.55 -24.87 -0.79
N GLU A 188 -18.45 -25.65 -0.74
CA GLU A 188 -18.44 -27.06 -1.17
C GLU A 188 -18.96 -28.08 -0.14
N ARG A 189 -19.56 -27.65 0.98
CA ARG A 189 -20.20 -28.56 1.97
C ARG A 189 -21.73 -28.44 2.00
N GLY A 190 -22.35 -28.21 0.84
CA GLY A 190 -23.73 -27.74 0.75
C GLY A 190 -24.72 -28.40 -0.22
N SER A 191 -24.60 -29.67 -0.66
CA SER A 191 -25.77 -30.53 -0.99
C SER A 191 -25.39 -31.94 -1.51
N THR A 192 -26.14 -32.98 -1.13
CA THR A 192 -26.08 -34.32 -1.75
C THR A 192 -27.42 -34.77 -2.35
N GLY A 193 -27.48 -34.83 -3.69
CA GLY A 193 -28.51 -35.54 -4.48
C GLY A 193 -29.66 -34.68 -5.03
N GLY A 194 -30.17 -34.99 -6.23
CA GLY A 194 -31.33 -34.28 -6.81
C GLY A 194 -31.45 -34.28 -8.35
N SER A 195 -31.39 -35.44 -8.99
CA SER A 195 -31.52 -35.70 -10.44
C SER A 195 -32.35 -34.74 -11.33
N GLY A 196 -31.68 -34.09 -12.29
CA GLY A 196 -31.98 -34.18 -13.74
C GLY A 196 -33.21 -33.47 -14.34
N GLY A 197 -32.97 -32.59 -15.32
CA GLY A 197 -34.00 -32.11 -16.27
C GLY A 197 -33.54 -30.96 -17.17
N HIS A 198 -33.31 -31.21 -18.46
CA HIS A 198 -33.20 -30.15 -19.48
C HIS A 198 -34.59 -29.64 -19.88
N LEU A 199 -34.74 -28.34 -20.15
CA LEU A 199 -35.49 -27.84 -21.31
C LEU A 199 -35.16 -26.36 -21.61
N VAL A 200 -35.62 -25.88 -22.78
CA VAL A 200 -35.05 -24.75 -23.54
C VAL A 200 -35.69 -23.39 -23.24
N SER A 201 -34.84 -22.36 -23.31
CA SER A 201 -35.11 -20.92 -23.52
C SER A 201 -36.52 -20.45 -23.94
N SER A 202 -36.97 -19.35 -23.32
CA SER A 202 -37.55 -18.23 -24.08
C SER A 202 -37.29 -16.89 -23.37
N VAL A 203 -37.10 -15.81 -24.14
CA VAL A 203 -36.91 -14.45 -23.62
C VAL A 203 -38.21 -13.66 -23.82
N ALA A 204 -38.66 -12.95 -22.79
CA ALA A 204 -39.76 -11.99 -22.87
C ALA A 204 -39.38 -10.71 -22.10
N PRO A 205 -39.48 -9.51 -22.70
CA PRO A 205 -39.11 -8.26 -22.04
C PRO A 205 -40.24 -7.76 -21.13
N TYR A 206 -39.88 -7.32 -19.92
CA TYR A 206 -40.80 -6.64 -19.00
C TYR A 206 -40.45 -5.17 -18.85
N LEU A 207 -41.49 -4.35 -18.74
CA LEU A 207 -41.45 -2.88 -18.70
C LEU A 207 -40.79 -2.37 -17.40
N PRO A 208 -40.27 -1.11 -17.39
CA PRO A 208 -39.62 -0.56 -16.20
C PRO A 208 -40.62 -0.38 -15.05
N GLY A 209 -40.50 -1.23 -14.03
CA GLY A 209 -41.16 -1.01 -12.75
C GLY A 209 -40.49 0.13 -11.99
N ASN A 210 -41.28 0.90 -11.22
CA ASN A 210 -40.75 1.93 -10.34
C ASN A 210 -39.77 1.32 -9.32
N PHE A 211 -38.49 1.59 -9.48
CA PHE A 211 -37.57 1.59 -8.34
C PHE A 211 -37.90 2.83 -7.51
N ASN A 212 -38.59 2.64 -6.38
CA ASN A 212 -38.60 3.66 -5.33
C ASN A 212 -37.15 3.87 -4.88
N ASP A 213 -36.65 5.09 -5.01
CA ASP A 213 -35.32 5.42 -4.49
C ASP A 213 -35.35 5.35 -2.97
N SER A 214 -34.81 4.26 -2.47
CA SER A 214 -34.37 4.09 -1.09
C SER A 214 -33.03 3.36 -1.15
N SER A 215 -32.13 3.94 -1.93
CA SER A 215 -30.69 3.67 -1.85
C SER A 215 -30.28 3.63 -0.38
N GLN A 216 -29.75 2.48 0.06
CA GLN A 216 -29.43 2.25 1.47
C GLN A 216 -28.20 3.08 1.84
N LEU A 217 -28.43 4.32 2.28
CA LEU A 217 -27.40 5.23 2.75
C LEU A 217 -26.60 4.57 3.87
N LEU A 218 -25.30 4.39 3.63
CA LEU A 218 -24.35 3.85 4.60
C LEU A 218 -24.48 4.59 5.93
N GLU A 219 -24.62 3.82 7.01
CA GLU A 219 -24.76 4.34 8.37
C GLU A 219 -23.60 5.29 8.71
N ALA A 220 -23.87 6.35 9.47
CA ALA A 220 -22.86 7.30 9.91
C ALA A 220 -22.35 6.97 11.33
N TYR A 221 -21.12 7.38 11.66
CA TYR A 221 -20.68 7.40 13.06
C TYR A 221 -21.48 8.45 13.85
N LYS A 222 -21.79 8.15 15.12
CA LYS A 222 -22.26 9.17 16.07
C LYS A 222 -21.15 10.23 16.22
N MET A 223 -21.51 11.51 16.07
CA MET A 223 -20.60 12.66 16.14
C MET A 223 -21.27 13.85 16.86
N THR A 224 -22.09 13.57 17.87
CA THR A 224 -22.97 14.55 18.54
C THR A 224 -22.47 15.01 19.91
N SER A 225 -21.43 14.38 20.46
CA SER A 225 -20.82 14.79 21.73
C SER A 225 -20.20 16.18 21.66
N ARG A 226 -20.06 16.84 22.82
CA ARG A 226 -19.43 18.16 22.96
C ARG A 226 -18.45 18.15 24.16
N PRO A 227 -17.12 18.22 23.94
CA PRO A 227 -16.47 18.24 22.63
C PRO A 227 -16.67 16.93 21.83
N CYS A 228 -16.64 17.01 20.50
CA CYS A 228 -16.74 15.87 19.59
C CYS A 228 -15.62 14.84 19.86
N GLY A 229 -14.45 15.33 20.25
CA GLY A 229 -13.23 14.55 20.38
C GLY A 229 -12.07 15.38 20.92
N VAL A 230 -10.92 14.73 20.99
CA VAL A 230 -9.62 15.42 21.11
C VAL A 230 -8.99 15.53 19.73
N CYS A 231 -8.41 16.69 19.42
CA CYS A 231 -7.60 16.92 18.24
C CYS A 231 -6.17 17.29 18.68
N LEU A 232 -5.30 16.28 18.75
CA LEU A 232 -3.88 16.47 19.02
C LEU A 232 -3.19 17.05 17.78
N ILE A 233 -2.38 18.10 17.94
CA ILE A 233 -1.51 18.65 16.90
C ILE A 233 -0.06 18.56 17.38
N LEU A 234 0.76 17.77 16.68
CA LEU A 234 2.20 17.67 16.90
C LEU A 234 2.93 18.51 15.84
N ASN A 235 3.54 19.63 16.25
CA ASN A 235 4.05 20.66 15.37
C ASN A 235 5.56 20.88 15.55
N ASN A 236 6.38 20.17 14.76
CA ASN A 236 7.84 20.25 14.84
C ASN A 236 8.38 21.23 13.78
N HIS A 237 8.95 22.35 14.23
CA HIS A 237 9.60 23.38 13.41
C HIS A 237 11.13 23.22 13.42
N ASN A 238 11.75 23.16 14.59
CA ASN A 238 13.19 23.39 14.77
C ASN A 238 13.96 22.08 14.93
N PHE A 239 14.80 21.74 13.96
CA PHE A 239 15.60 20.51 13.91
C PHE A 239 17.10 20.75 14.21
N ALA A 240 17.43 21.78 15.00
CA ALA A 240 18.81 22.03 15.43
C ALA A 240 19.43 20.83 16.16
N LYS A 241 18.69 20.20 17.09
CA LYS A 241 19.15 19.00 17.80
C LYS A 241 19.46 17.85 16.83
N ALA A 242 18.65 17.63 15.79
CA ALA A 242 18.92 16.65 14.74
C ALA A 242 20.21 16.96 13.96
N ARG A 243 20.42 18.23 13.57
CA ARG A 243 21.63 18.67 12.85
C ARG A 243 22.92 18.50 13.65
N GLU A 244 22.83 18.62 14.98
CA GLU A 244 23.96 18.47 15.92
C GLU A 244 24.20 17.01 16.31
N GLY A 245 23.14 16.24 16.58
CA GLY A 245 23.21 14.89 17.14
C GLY A 245 23.25 13.75 16.12
N VAL A 246 22.77 13.95 14.88
CA VAL A 246 22.66 12.89 13.87
C VAL A 246 23.40 13.28 12.59
N LEU A 247 24.47 12.54 12.27
CA LEU A 247 25.33 12.84 11.11
C LEU A 247 24.57 12.87 9.77
N GLU A 248 23.59 11.97 9.59
CA GLU A 248 22.73 11.92 8.39
C GLU A 248 21.75 13.11 8.29
N HIS A 249 21.57 13.87 9.37
CA HIS A 249 20.60 14.97 9.45
C HIS A 249 21.27 16.35 9.56
N LYS A 250 22.60 16.42 9.37
CA LYS A 250 23.37 17.68 9.34
C LYS A 250 22.84 18.76 8.38
N HIS A 251 22.09 18.34 7.34
CA HIS A 251 21.46 19.22 6.35
C HIS A 251 19.93 19.33 6.47
N MET A 252 19.33 18.76 7.53
CA MET A 252 17.90 18.80 7.82
C MET A 252 17.47 20.24 8.15
N LYS A 253 16.52 20.78 7.37
CA LYS A 253 16.05 22.17 7.50
C LYS A 253 15.03 22.33 8.62
N ASP A 254 14.86 23.55 9.10
CA ASP A 254 13.72 23.91 9.96
C ASP A 254 12.45 24.10 9.11
N ARG A 255 11.31 23.61 9.59
CA ARG A 255 10.04 23.51 8.83
C ARG A 255 9.27 24.83 8.80
N ASN A 256 9.92 25.89 8.32
CA ASN A 256 9.32 27.21 8.13
C ASN A 256 7.97 27.11 7.37
N GLY A 257 6.94 27.81 7.88
CA GLY A 257 5.56 27.71 7.41
C GLY A 257 4.66 26.73 8.18
N THR A 258 5.21 25.81 8.99
CA THR A 258 4.41 24.82 9.75
C THR A 258 3.42 25.45 10.75
N ASP A 259 3.69 26.65 11.23
CA ASP A 259 2.78 27.37 12.14
C ASP A 259 1.52 27.89 11.43
N VAL A 260 1.56 28.07 10.11
CA VAL A 260 0.38 28.39 9.30
C VAL A 260 -0.54 27.16 9.19
N ASP A 261 0.06 25.97 9.05
CA ASP A 261 -0.66 24.69 9.07
C ASP A 261 -1.27 24.39 10.44
N ALA A 262 -0.49 24.55 11.52
CA ALA A 262 -0.98 24.36 12.89
C ALA A 262 -2.11 25.34 13.22
N ALA A 263 -2.00 26.61 12.78
CA ALA A 263 -3.07 27.59 12.95
C ALA A 263 -4.34 27.26 12.15
N ALA A 264 -4.20 26.80 10.90
CA ALA A 264 -5.33 26.39 10.06
C ALA A 264 -6.07 25.18 10.66
N LEU A 265 -5.32 24.15 11.08
CA LEU A 265 -5.86 22.97 11.77
C LEU A 265 -6.57 23.35 13.08
N ARG A 266 -5.93 24.16 13.92
CA ARG A 266 -6.50 24.62 15.19
C ARG A 266 -7.79 25.42 14.98
N ASN A 267 -7.84 26.27 13.95
CA ASN A 267 -9.05 27.00 13.56
C ASN A 267 -10.18 26.05 13.13
N VAL A 268 -9.93 25.13 12.18
CA VAL A 268 -11.00 24.27 11.65
C VAL A 268 -11.49 23.24 12.67
N PHE A 269 -10.60 22.57 13.41
CA PHE A 269 -11.04 21.58 14.41
C PHE A 269 -11.72 22.21 15.63
N SER A 270 -11.41 23.47 15.98
CA SER A 270 -12.20 24.22 16.97
C SER A 270 -13.63 24.48 16.48
N LYS A 271 -13.82 24.83 15.20
CA LYS A 271 -15.15 24.99 14.58
C LYS A 271 -15.94 23.69 14.45
N LEU A 272 -15.24 22.54 14.41
CA LEU A 272 -15.81 21.19 14.46
C LEU A 272 -15.98 20.66 15.90
N HIS A 273 -15.92 21.55 16.90
CA HIS A 273 -16.13 21.28 18.33
C HIS A 273 -15.17 20.26 18.97
N PHE A 274 -13.93 20.15 18.49
CA PHE A 274 -12.90 19.34 19.14
C PHE A 274 -12.18 20.12 20.26
N ARG A 275 -11.71 19.40 21.29
CA ARG A 275 -10.70 19.91 22.22
C ARG A 275 -9.35 19.84 21.51
N VAL A 276 -8.85 20.97 21.00
CA VAL A 276 -7.57 21.04 20.27
C VAL A 276 -6.42 21.25 21.24
N GLU A 277 -5.39 20.42 21.12
CA GLU A 277 -4.18 20.46 21.96
C GLU A 277 -2.94 20.53 21.05
N GLU A 278 -2.17 21.62 21.08
CA GLU A 278 -0.96 21.78 20.27
C GLU A 278 0.31 21.60 21.11
N TYR A 279 1.19 20.70 20.67
CA TYR A 279 2.53 20.51 21.22
C TYR A 279 3.57 20.82 20.14
N ARG A 280 4.64 21.51 20.54
CA ARG A 280 5.63 22.09 19.62
C ARG A 280 7.02 21.55 19.88
N ASP A 281 7.78 21.32 18.81
CA ASP A 281 9.20 20.95 18.83
C ASP A 281 9.54 19.76 19.76
N LEU A 282 8.74 18.69 19.69
CA LEU A 282 8.92 17.49 20.50
C LEU A 282 10.01 16.56 19.94
N THR A 283 10.85 16.04 20.82
CA THR A 283 11.76 14.90 20.54
C THR A 283 10.98 13.61 20.35
N ALA A 284 11.60 12.58 19.79
CA ALA A 284 10.94 11.29 19.53
C ALA A 284 10.37 10.64 20.81
N GLU A 285 11.03 10.84 21.95
CA GLU A 285 10.58 10.36 23.26
C GLU A 285 9.45 11.22 23.86
N GLU A 286 9.46 12.54 23.62
CA GLU A 286 8.36 13.42 24.02
C GLU A 286 7.11 13.20 23.17
N ILE A 287 7.24 12.89 21.87
CA ILE A 287 6.13 12.45 21.01
C ILE A 287 5.45 11.21 21.60
N ARG A 288 6.24 10.18 21.95
CA ARG A 288 5.74 8.94 22.57
C ARG A 288 5.00 9.21 23.88
N LYS A 289 5.59 10.02 24.77
CA LYS A 289 4.97 10.41 26.06
C LYS A 289 3.67 11.17 25.87
N THR A 290 3.62 12.12 24.95
CA THR A 290 2.41 12.89 24.62
C THR A 290 1.32 11.97 24.05
N VAL A 291 1.65 11.12 23.08
CA VAL A 291 0.67 10.18 22.51
C VAL A 291 0.14 9.18 23.54
N ASN A 292 1.01 8.65 24.42
CA ASN A 292 0.59 7.76 25.51
C ASN A 292 -0.28 8.49 26.56
N MET A 293 -0.06 9.78 26.81
CA MET A 293 -0.93 10.60 27.66
C MET A 293 -2.37 10.64 27.11
N PHE A 294 -2.53 10.87 25.80
CA PHE A 294 -3.85 10.88 25.15
C PHE A 294 -4.46 9.48 24.99
N GLN A 295 -3.66 8.43 24.78
CA GLN A 295 -4.12 7.03 24.81
C GLN A 295 -4.69 6.65 26.19
N SER A 296 -4.15 7.21 27.26
CA SER A 296 -4.57 6.97 28.66
C SER A 296 -5.74 7.83 29.13
N GLU A 297 -6.26 8.77 28.31
CA GLU A 297 -7.50 9.50 28.62
C GLU A 297 -8.74 8.59 28.49
N ASP A 298 -9.79 8.90 29.28
CA ASP A 298 -11.10 8.27 29.08
C ASP A 298 -11.88 9.00 27.99
N HIS A 299 -11.95 8.38 26.81
CA HIS A 299 -12.69 8.89 25.65
C HIS A 299 -14.16 8.45 25.60
N LYS A 300 -14.73 7.84 26.66
CA LYS A 300 -16.12 7.33 26.64
C LYS A 300 -17.15 8.39 26.24
N ASP A 301 -16.99 9.62 26.71
CA ASP A 301 -17.86 10.77 26.42
C ASP A 301 -17.65 11.36 25.02
N LYS A 302 -16.47 11.16 24.43
CA LYS A 302 -16.09 11.59 23.07
C LYS A 302 -16.63 10.66 22.00
N ASP A 303 -16.76 11.17 20.79
CA ASP A 303 -17.19 10.41 19.61
C ASP A 303 -16.06 10.11 18.63
N CYS A 304 -14.99 10.91 18.61
CA CYS A 304 -13.86 10.76 17.68
C CYS A 304 -12.52 11.05 18.38
N PHE A 305 -11.43 10.50 17.84
CA PHE A 305 -10.06 10.97 18.11
C PHE A 305 -9.41 11.45 16.80
N VAL A 306 -8.70 12.57 16.86
CA VAL A 306 -7.94 13.14 15.72
C VAL A 306 -6.50 13.42 16.17
N CYS A 307 -5.53 13.04 15.36
CA CYS A 307 -4.11 13.36 15.54
C CYS A 307 -3.52 13.92 14.24
N CYS A 308 -3.11 15.18 14.28
CA CYS A 308 -2.46 15.88 13.17
C CYS A 308 -0.96 15.97 13.45
N ILE A 309 -0.14 15.53 12.49
CA ILE A 309 1.31 15.44 12.67
C ILE A 309 2.01 16.25 11.58
N LEU A 310 2.68 17.32 11.99
CA LEU A 310 3.44 18.24 11.15
C LEU A 310 4.93 18.07 11.49
N SER A 311 5.64 17.23 10.74
CA SER A 311 7.07 16.98 10.99
C SER A 311 7.82 16.64 9.71
N HIS A 312 9.12 16.40 9.84
CA HIS A 312 9.89 15.62 8.87
C HIS A 312 9.57 14.14 9.06
N GLY A 313 9.82 13.34 8.03
CA GLY A 313 9.64 11.88 8.11
C GLY A 313 10.43 11.13 7.06
N LYS A 314 10.26 9.81 7.09
CA LYS A 314 10.57 8.89 6.01
C LYS A 314 9.63 7.67 6.08
N LYS A 315 9.94 6.57 5.38
CA LYS A 315 9.25 5.26 5.35
C LYS A 315 8.44 4.96 6.60
N GLY A 316 7.13 5.24 6.61
CA GLY A 316 6.27 4.90 7.75
C GLY A 316 6.71 5.45 9.12
N ILE A 317 7.59 6.46 9.17
CA ILE A 317 8.08 7.10 10.40
C ILE A 317 8.03 8.62 10.29
N ILE A 318 7.94 9.29 11.43
CA ILE A 318 8.20 10.72 11.60
C ILE A 318 9.46 10.92 12.45
N TYR A 319 10.12 12.06 12.29
CA TYR A 319 11.23 12.45 13.16
C TYR A 319 10.76 13.32 14.31
N GLY A 320 11.33 13.10 15.49
CA GLY A 320 11.40 14.13 16.53
C GLY A 320 12.41 15.22 16.17
N VAL A 321 12.42 16.36 16.89
CA VAL A 321 13.39 17.45 16.65
C VAL A 321 14.85 17.07 16.92
N ASP A 322 15.06 16.00 17.68
CA ASP A 322 16.32 15.29 17.93
C ASP A 322 16.78 14.41 16.76
N GLY A 323 15.99 14.31 15.69
CA GLY A 323 16.30 13.48 14.53
C GLY A 323 16.13 11.99 14.80
N GLN A 324 15.53 11.61 15.93
CA GLN A 324 15.23 10.22 16.26
C GLN A 324 13.88 9.81 15.67
N GLU A 325 13.74 8.51 15.39
CA GLU A 325 12.61 7.97 14.63
C GLU A 325 11.43 7.56 15.52
N VAL A 326 10.22 7.87 15.05
CA VAL A 326 8.95 7.43 15.61
C VAL A 326 8.10 6.79 14.51
N PRO A 327 7.97 5.46 14.47
CA PRO A 327 7.08 4.81 13.51
C PRO A 327 5.63 5.27 13.63
N ILE A 328 5.02 5.63 12.50
CA ILE A 328 3.60 5.99 12.40
C ILE A 328 2.75 4.83 12.93
N ARG A 329 3.15 3.59 12.62
CA ARG A 329 2.50 2.37 13.13
C ARG A 329 2.56 2.24 14.66
N GLU A 330 3.58 2.80 15.32
CA GLU A 330 3.63 2.87 16.79
C GLU A 330 2.50 3.77 17.31
N LEU A 331 2.40 4.99 16.74
CA LEU A 331 1.43 6.01 17.15
C LEU A 331 -0.01 5.65 16.82
N THR A 332 -0.28 4.99 15.70
CA THR A 332 -1.62 4.48 15.37
C THR A 332 -1.99 3.28 16.24
N THR A 333 -1.02 2.41 16.57
CA THR A 333 -1.24 1.25 17.45
C THR A 333 -1.58 1.65 18.89
N SER A 334 -1.12 2.79 19.40
CA SER A 334 -1.53 3.30 20.73
C SER A 334 -3.06 3.44 20.89
N PHE A 335 -3.82 3.59 19.79
CA PHE A 335 -5.28 3.77 19.84
C PHE A 335 -6.09 2.57 19.32
N THR A 336 -5.48 1.38 19.21
CA THR A 336 -6.24 0.13 19.00
C THR A 336 -7.26 -0.11 20.11
N VAL A 337 -8.25 -0.98 19.88
CA VAL A 337 -9.22 -1.41 20.91
C VAL A 337 -8.49 -2.03 22.10
N GLN A 338 -7.40 -2.74 21.86
CA GLN A 338 -6.57 -3.37 22.89
C GLN A 338 -5.88 -2.35 23.80
N ASN A 339 -5.39 -1.23 23.23
CA ASN A 339 -4.62 -0.23 23.96
C ASN A 339 -5.47 0.96 24.46
N CYS A 340 -6.58 1.28 23.80
CA CYS A 340 -7.47 2.40 24.11
C CYS A 340 -8.96 1.99 23.94
N ASN A 341 -9.43 1.10 24.81
CA ASN A 341 -10.79 0.54 24.77
C ASN A 341 -11.92 1.61 24.84
N SER A 342 -11.65 2.83 25.33
CA SER A 342 -12.60 3.96 25.32
C SER A 342 -12.89 4.53 23.91
N LEU A 343 -12.08 4.16 22.92
CA LEU A 343 -12.23 4.43 21.48
C LEU A 343 -12.69 3.21 20.64
N ALA A 344 -13.17 2.15 21.29
CA ALA A 344 -13.79 1.01 20.61
C ALA A 344 -15.04 1.44 19.82
N GLY A 345 -15.12 1.06 18.54
CA GLY A 345 -16.24 1.44 17.65
C GLY A 345 -16.25 2.90 17.18
N LYS A 346 -15.26 3.71 17.57
CA LYS A 346 -15.18 5.14 17.28
C LYS A 346 -14.12 5.47 16.22
N PRO A 347 -14.34 6.46 15.35
CA PRO A 347 -13.36 6.92 14.37
C PRO A 347 -12.06 7.43 15.02
N LYS A 348 -10.93 6.97 14.47
CA LYS A 348 -9.56 7.31 14.89
C LYS A 348 -8.80 7.83 13.67
N VAL A 349 -8.65 9.15 13.60
CA VAL A 349 -8.21 9.86 12.39
C VAL A 349 -6.80 10.40 12.57
N PHE A 350 -5.92 10.12 11.61
CA PHE A 350 -4.55 10.60 11.56
C PHE A 350 -4.31 11.39 10.29
N PHE A 351 -3.88 12.65 10.40
CA PHE A 351 -3.48 13.49 9.27
C PHE A 351 -1.98 13.76 9.34
N ILE A 352 -1.21 13.18 8.42
CA ILE A 352 0.25 13.16 8.52
C ILE A 352 0.86 13.95 7.37
N GLN A 353 1.35 15.14 7.72
CA GLN A 353 2.14 16.02 6.89
C GLN A 353 3.63 15.85 7.22
N ALA A 354 4.13 14.69 6.82
CA ALA A 354 5.55 14.33 6.76
C ALA A 354 5.83 13.63 5.42
N CYS A 355 7.02 13.80 4.87
CA CYS A 355 7.39 13.15 3.60
C CYS A 355 7.54 11.64 3.77
N GLN A 356 7.26 10.91 2.67
CA GLN A 356 7.30 9.45 2.57
C GLN A 356 8.02 9.03 1.28
N GLY A 357 8.95 9.85 0.79
CA GLY A 357 9.46 9.75 -0.58
C GLY A 357 10.54 10.76 -0.96
N ASP A 358 11.45 10.36 -1.87
CA ASP A 358 12.38 11.28 -2.57
C ASP A 358 11.90 11.58 -4.00
N SER A 359 10.93 10.82 -4.50
CA SER A 359 10.54 10.86 -5.91
C SER A 359 9.71 12.10 -6.21
N PHE A 360 9.76 12.55 -7.46
CA PHE A 360 8.88 13.59 -7.98
C PHE A 360 7.75 12.94 -8.79
N HIS A 361 6.50 13.32 -8.51
CA HIS A 361 5.42 13.03 -9.43
C HIS A 361 5.69 13.82 -10.71
N LYS A 362 5.93 13.11 -11.82
CA LYS A 362 5.99 13.74 -13.15
C LYS A 362 4.58 14.13 -13.53
N GLY A 363 4.33 15.42 -13.76
CA GLY A 363 3.08 15.86 -14.36
C GLY A 363 2.91 15.25 -15.76
N VAL A 364 1.82 14.55 -15.98
CA VAL A 364 1.33 14.22 -17.33
C VAL A 364 0.42 15.35 -17.77
N THR A 365 0.68 15.94 -18.93
CA THR A 365 -0.13 17.05 -19.46
C THR A 365 -1.48 16.52 -19.92
N ILE A 366 -2.54 16.79 -19.14
CA ILE A 366 -3.94 16.59 -19.53
C ILE A 366 -4.51 17.97 -19.86
N GLU A 367 -5.02 18.17 -21.07
CA GLU A 367 -5.58 19.45 -21.52
C GLU A 367 -6.85 19.78 -20.71
N THR A 368 -6.70 20.62 -19.69
CA THR A 368 -7.77 21.12 -18.81
C THR A 368 -7.42 22.52 -18.29
N ASP A 369 -8.43 23.29 -17.90
CA ASP A 369 -8.32 24.73 -17.73
C ASP A 369 -7.59 25.18 -16.45
N SER A 370 -6.71 26.17 -16.58
CA SER A 370 -6.04 26.94 -15.51
C SER A 370 -5.29 26.16 -14.42
N GLY A 371 -3.95 26.18 -14.49
CA GLY A 371 -3.06 25.72 -13.41
C GLY A 371 -2.54 26.87 -12.55
N GLU A 372 -2.62 26.74 -11.23
CA GLU A 372 -1.98 27.66 -10.27
C GLU A 372 -0.46 27.39 -10.17
N GLN A 373 0.33 28.45 -10.00
CA GLN A 373 1.80 28.39 -9.93
C GLN A 373 2.29 28.95 -8.58
N ASP A 374 3.14 28.18 -7.88
CA ASP A 374 3.77 28.56 -6.61
C ASP A 374 5.30 28.69 -6.79
N ALA A 375 5.84 29.84 -6.39
CA ALA A 375 7.21 30.27 -6.70
C ALA A 375 8.28 29.82 -5.69
N SER A 376 7.90 29.28 -4.51
CA SER A 376 8.87 28.89 -3.47
C SER A 376 8.39 27.77 -2.54
N VAL A 377 8.80 26.52 -2.84
CA VAL A 377 8.49 25.33 -2.03
C VAL A 377 9.74 24.50 -1.65
N GLU A 378 9.69 23.85 -0.49
CA GLU A 378 10.73 22.93 0.02
C GLU A 378 10.38 21.43 -0.15
N GLN A 379 11.31 20.52 0.15
CA GLN A 379 11.27 19.07 -0.15
C GLN A 379 11.97 18.25 0.96
N ASP A 380 11.40 17.10 1.37
CA ASP A 380 11.95 16.15 2.37
C ASP A 380 11.63 14.67 1.93
N ALA A 381 12.05 13.59 2.65
CA ALA A 381 12.53 12.30 2.05
C ALA A 381 11.71 10.95 2.13
N ARG A 382 12.19 9.89 1.42
CA ARG A 382 11.87 8.40 1.22
C ARG A 382 10.83 7.69 2.13
N PHE A 383 10.14 6.55 1.91
CA PHE A 383 9.77 5.61 0.81
C PHE A 383 8.94 4.44 1.45
N GLN A 384 7.78 3.97 0.96
CA GLN A 384 6.92 2.85 1.48
C GLN A 384 6.09 2.98 2.80
N LEU A 385 4.94 2.26 2.94
CA LEU A 385 3.92 2.40 4.01
C LEU A 385 3.04 1.13 4.35
N ASP A 386 3.09 0.62 5.60
CA ASP A 386 2.17 -0.40 6.19
C ASP A 386 1.64 0.07 7.57
N CYS A 387 1.00 1.25 7.61
CA CYS A 387 0.90 2.05 8.85
C CYS A 387 -0.47 2.14 9.53
N ILE A 388 -1.50 1.49 8.99
CA ILE A 388 -2.80 1.33 9.69
C ILE A 388 -2.79 -0.02 10.43
N PRO A 389 -3.21 -0.08 11.70
CA PRO A 389 -3.46 -1.37 12.37
C PRO A 389 -4.53 -2.16 11.61
N ALA A 390 -4.49 -3.50 11.66
CA ALA A 390 -5.52 -4.36 11.07
C ALA A 390 -6.89 -4.31 11.81
N GLU A 391 -7.09 -3.29 12.64
CA GLU A 391 -8.32 -3.06 13.42
C GLU A 391 -9.20 -2.00 12.74
N ALA A 392 -10.49 -2.05 13.05
CA ALA A 392 -11.50 -1.20 12.42
C ALA A 392 -11.52 0.25 12.93
N ASP A 393 -12.20 1.10 12.17
CA ASP A 393 -12.51 2.49 12.49
C ASP A 393 -11.29 3.44 12.50
N PHE A 394 -10.23 3.12 11.76
CA PHE A 394 -9.12 4.04 11.49
C PHE A 394 -9.25 4.76 10.14
N LEU A 395 -8.71 5.98 10.07
CA LEU A 395 -8.46 6.74 8.85
C LEU A 395 -7.07 7.37 8.93
N LEU A 396 -6.25 7.16 7.90
CA LEU A 396 -4.91 7.70 7.76
C LEU A 396 -4.83 8.53 6.47
N GLY A 397 -4.87 9.86 6.61
CA GLY A 397 -4.62 10.81 5.53
C GLY A 397 -3.14 11.15 5.42
N MET A 398 -2.44 10.54 4.46
CA MET A 398 -1.05 10.89 4.16
C MET A 398 -1.02 12.06 3.17
N ALA A 399 -0.16 13.04 3.43
CA ALA A 399 -0.06 14.25 2.60
C ALA A 399 0.40 14.00 1.15
N THR A 400 1.03 12.86 0.88
CA THR A 400 1.55 12.50 -0.44
C THR A 400 1.54 10.98 -0.62
N LEU A 401 1.46 10.52 -1.87
CA LEU A 401 1.59 9.12 -2.25
C LEU A 401 2.91 8.57 -1.72
N GLN A 402 2.88 7.27 -1.43
CA GLN A 402 4.06 6.47 -1.18
C GLN A 402 5.19 6.80 -2.19
N ASP A 403 6.41 6.97 -1.68
CA ASP A 403 7.64 7.20 -2.46
C ASP A 403 7.84 8.61 -3.03
N TYR A 404 6.88 9.52 -2.84
CA TYR A 404 6.97 10.93 -3.25
C TYR A 404 7.17 11.95 -2.12
N VAL A 405 7.71 13.12 -2.46
CA VAL A 405 7.85 14.28 -1.55
C VAL A 405 6.49 14.96 -1.27
N SER A 406 6.43 15.83 -0.26
CA SER A 406 5.32 16.77 -0.04
C SER A 406 5.85 18.21 0.05
N TYR A 407 5.07 19.21 -0.41
CA TYR A 407 5.53 20.59 -0.57
C TYR A 407 5.02 21.53 0.52
N ARG A 408 5.91 22.43 0.93
CA ARG A 408 5.70 23.45 1.96
C ARG A 408 6.13 24.82 1.44
N SER A 409 5.19 25.76 1.40
CA SER A 409 5.45 27.19 1.26
C SER A 409 5.78 27.78 2.64
N PRO A 410 6.93 28.45 2.82
CA PRO A 410 7.26 29.10 4.09
C PRO A 410 6.32 30.24 4.51
N ARG A 411 5.42 30.69 3.61
CA ARG A 411 4.46 31.77 3.85
C ARG A 411 3.03 31.29 4.00
N GLU A 412 2.65 30.26 3.26
CA GLU A 412 1.25 29.82 3.13
C GLU A 412 0.97 28.48 3.82
N GLY A 413 2.01 27.73 4.22
CA GLY A 413 1.87 26.39 4.79
C GLY A 413 2.10 25.28 3.75
N THR A 414 1.63 24.07 4.03
CA THR A 414 1.75 22.93 3.12
C THR A 414 0.52 22.79 2.25
N TRP A 415 0.72 22.42 0.98
CA TRP A 415 -0.38 22.29 0.01
C TRP A 415 -1.48 21.33 0.52
N TYR A 416 -1.09 20.23 1.19
CA TYR A 416 -2.03 19.27 1.75
C TYR A 416 -2.84 19.84 2.92
N ILE A 417 -2.20 20.40 3.96
CA ILE A 417 -2.94 20.85 5.15
C ILE A 417 -3.81 22.07 4.83
N GLN A 418 -3.35 22.97 3.95
CA GLN A 418 -4.16 24.12 3.54
C GLN A 418 -5.38 23.71 2.70
N ALA A 419 -5.24 22.74 1.79
CA ALA A 419 -6.38 22.16 1.07
C ALA A 419 -7.33 21.42 2.03
N LEU A 420 -6.80 20.58 2.93
CA LEU A 420 -7.56 19.84 3.93
C LEU A 420 -8.38 20.77 4.83
N CYS A 421 -7.79 21.84 5.36
CA CYS A 421 -8.50 22.79 6.21
C CYS A 421 -9.60 23.54 5.46
N ARG A 422 -9.34 23.99 4.22
CA ARG A 422 -10.36 24.69 3.40
C ARG A 422 -11.51 23.77 2.99
N HIS A 423 -11.23 22.54 2.59
CA HIS A 423 -12.28 21.57 2.27
C HIS A 423 -13.07 21.13 3.51
N LEU A 424 -12.43 20.89 4.67
CA LEU A 424 -13.15 20.67 5.93
C LEU A 424 -14.07 21.86 6.29
N GLU A 425 -13.56 23.09 6.19
CA GLU A 425 -14.34 24.30 6.53
C GLU A 425 -15.52 24.55 5.58
N TYR A 426 -15.40 24.20 4.29
CA TYR A 426 -16.47 24.36 3.29
C TYR A 426 -17.48 23.21 3.25
N SER A 427 -17.02 21.96 3.40
CA SER A 427 -17.83 20.76 3.16
C SER A 427 -18.46 20.14 4.41
N CYS A 428 -17.86 20.29 5.60
CA CYS A 428 -18.50 19.86 6.85
C CYS A 428 -19.87 20.55 7.12
N PRO A 429 -20.05 21.87 6.88
CA PRO A 429 -21.38 22.51 6.95
C PRO A 429 -22.41 21.90 5.99
N ARG A 430 -21.97 21.26 4.90
CA ARG A 430 -22.79 20.64 3.85
C ARG A 430 -23.11 19.17 4.12
N GLY A 431 -22.59 18.59 5.22
CA GLY A 431 -22.83 17.19 5.59
C GLY A 431 -22.09 16.15 4.74
N GLU A 432 -21.06 16.57 4.01
CA GLU A 432 -20.18 15.64 3.27
C GLU A 432 -19.31 14.83 4.23
N ASP A 433 -19.03 13.58 3.89
CA ASP A 433 -18.14 12.74 4.69
C ASP A 433 -16.66 12.98 4.36
N VAL A 434 -15.80 12.59 5.30
CA VAL A 434 -14.36 12.81 5.25
C VAL A 434 -13.68 12.18 4.02
N LEU A 435 -14.25 11.11 3.45
CA LEU A 435 -13.69 10.46 2.25
C LEU A 435 -14.03 11.27 0.99
N THR A 436 -15.24 11.81 0.92
CA THR A 436 -15.64 12.80 -0.10
C THR A 436 -14.75 14.05 -0.01
N ILE A 437 -14.54 14.57 1.21
CA ILE A 437 -13.67 15.72 1.49
C ILE A 437 -12.22 15.44 1.06
N LEU A 438 -11.65 14.30 1.44
CA LEU A 438 -10.29 13.91 1.06
C LEU A 438 -10.15 13.64 -0.46
N THR A 439 -11.24 13.28 -1.15
CA THR A 439 -11.23 13.18 -2.62
C THR A 439 -11.08 14.57 -3.27
N ALA A 440 -11.76 15.59 -2.74
CA ALA A 440 -11.59 16.97 -3.22
C ALA A 440 -10.21 17.55 -2.89
N VAL A 441 -9.66 17.22 -1.70
CA VAL A 441 -8.26 17.56 -1.34
C VAL A 441 -7.26 16.94 -2.31
N ASN A 442 -7.49 15.69 -2.75
CA ASN A 442 -6.67 15.04 -3.76
C ASN A 442 -6.74 15.78 -5.10
N GLU A 443 -7.95 16.14 -5.55
CA GLU A 443 -8.15 16.92 -6.78
C GLU A 443 -7.37 18.25 -6.74
N GLU A 444 -7.52 19.05 -5.68
CA GLU A 444 -6.87 20.36 -5.57
C GLU A 444 -5.34 20.24 -5.52
N VAL A 445 -4.80 19.37 -4.65
CA VAL A 445 -3.35 19.21 -4.51
C VAL A 445 -2.72 18.66 -5.80
N SER A 446 -3.45 17.82 -6.55
CA SER A 446 -2.99 17.36 -7.87
C SER A 446 -2.94 18.46 -8.93
N ARG A 447 -3.75 19.54 -8.81
CA ARG A 447 -3.71 20.69 -9.73
C ARG A 447 -2.51 21.61 -9.48
N LYS A 448 -2.07 21.81 -8.24
CA LYS A 448 -0.91 22.68 -7.93
C LYS A 448 0.37 22.21 -8.60
N SER A 449 1.29 23.13 -8.88
CA SER A 449 2.62 22.84 -9.42
C SER A 449 3.63 23.94 -9.10
N CYS A 450 4.92 23.58 -9.12
CA CYS A 450 6.03 24.51 -8.97
C CYS A 450 6.73 24.75 -10.31
N GLU A 451 6.93 26.03 -10.65
CA GLU A 451 7.41 26.52 -11.96
C GLU A 451 8.71 25.84 -12.45
N ARG A 452 9.62 25.50 -11.52
CA ARG A 452 11.01 25.17 -11.85
C ARG A 452 11.23 23.76 -12.41
N ASP A 453 10.27 22.85 -12.19
CA ASP A 453 10.46 21.41 -12.45
C ASP A 453 9.18 20.67 -12.90
N ALA A 454 8.04 21.37 -13.11
CA ALA A 454 6.72 20.77 -13.35
C ALA A 454 6.29 19.71 -12.28
N LYS A 455 6.80 19.88 -11.05
CA LYS A 455 6.59 18.99 -9.90
C LYS A 455 5.13 18.96 -9.44
N LYS A 456 4.63 17.75 -9.15
CA LYS A 456 3.28 17.48 -8.64
C LYS A 456 3.30 16.80 -7.26
N GLN A 457 2.18 16.90 -6.54
CA GLN A 457 1.89 16.16 -5.31
C GLN A 457 0.51 15.51 -5.44
N MET A 458 0.33 14.34 -4.85
CA MET A 458 -0.94 13.62 -4.84
C MET A 458 -1.09 12.99 -3.45
N PRO A 459 -2.01 13.44 -2.59
CA PRO A 459 -2.20 12.84 -1.26
C PRO A 459 -2.80 11.44 -1.33
N GLN A 460 -2.66 10.67 -0.24
CA GLN A 460 -3.11 9.29 -0.15
C GLN A 460 -3.85 9.02 1.15
N PRO A 461 -5.20 9.05 1.15
CA PRO A 461 -6.00 8.50 2.23
C PRO A 461 -6.01 6.97 2.17
N SER A 462 -5.97 6.32 3.33
CA SER A 462 -6.24 4.89 3.51
C SER A 462 -7.03 4.68 4.81
N PHE A 463 -7.90 3.67 4.88
CA PHE A 463 -8.87 3.57 5.98
C PHE A 463 -9.37 2.14 6.25
N THR A 464 -9.81 1.92 7.49
CA THR A 464 -10.61 0.77 7.96
C THR A 464 -11.97 1.22 8.54
N LEU A 465 -12.42 2.44 8.17
CA LEU A 465 -13.74 2.96 8.53
C LEU A 465 -14.85 2.03 8.02
N ARG A 466 -15.85 1.79 8.88
CA ARG A 466 -17.02 0.93 8.63
C ARG A 466 -18.33 1.71 8.43
N LYS A 467 -18.29 3.02 8.66
CA LYS A 467 -19.44 3.95 8.62
C LYS A 467 -18.99 5.27 8.01
N ARG A 468 -19.93 6.09 7.53
CA ARG A 468 -19.64 7.45 7.05
C ARG A 468 -19.19 8.32 8.23
N LEU A 469 -18.01 8.92 8.12
CA LEU A 469 -17.52 9.90 9.10
C LEU A 469 -17.80 11.31 8.59
N ILE A 470 -18.74 12.00 9.22
CA ILE A 470 -19.13 13.39 8.94
C ILE A 470 -18.84 14.21 10.20
N PHE A 471 -18.16 15.34 10.09
CA PHE A 471 -17.93 16.24 11.24
C PHE A 471 -19.02 17.34 11.25
N PRO A 472 -19.99 17.32 12.17
CA PRO A 472 -21.03 18.35 12.20
C PRO A 472 -20.51 19.67 12.78
N VAL A 473 -21.02 20.77 12.22
CA VAL A 473 -20.68 22.15 12.63
C VAL A 473 -21.71 22.72 13.62
N ASN A 474 -22.91 22.14 13.67
CA ASN A 474 -24.01 22.49 14.57
C ASN A 474 -24.01 21.55 15.77
#